data_AF-A0A7V2ANQ1-F1
#
_entry.id   AF-A0A7V2ANQ1-F1
#
_cell.length_a   1.000
_cell.length_b   1.000
_cell.length_c   1.000
_cell.angle_alpha   90.00
_cell.angle_beta   90.00
_cell.angle_gamma   90.00
#
_symmetry.space_group_name_H-M   'P 1'
#
loop_
_entity.id
_entity.type
_entity.pdbx_description
1 polymer ?
#
loop_
_entity_poly.entity_id
_entity_poly.type
_entity_poly.pdbx_seq_one_letter_code
_entity_poly.pdbx_strand_id
1 'polypeptide(L)'
;MPKCPSCNTEYDNPNGICPNCSSSSEAEFKYDKEAFLMSVPDDMEANIIESLLQSYDIPLLKKYRKSGGYMKIYMGMSNFGIDLYVPSRLLEKAKELTKDQVYDEVVEAEEDMTKLEDDYNRKRRVRTWILLLLFFIPGIAGALISFVYLIMRFIVG
;
A
#
# COMPACT_ATOMS: atom_id res chain seq x y z
N MET A 1 -28.57 32.89 -21.34
CA MET A 1 -28.66 33.72 -20.11
C MET A 1 -29.71 33.12 -19.20
N PRO A 2 -29.40 32.80 -17.94
CA PRO A 2 -30.36 32.24 -17.00
C PRO A 2 -31.45 33.28 -16.66
N LYS A 3 -32.70 32.81 -16.57
CA LYS A 3 -33.88 33.64 -16.20
C LYS A 3 -34.37 33.24 -14.82
N CYS A 4 -34.82 34.23 -14.05
CA CYS A 4 -35.45 33.96 -12.76
C CYS A 4 -36.80 33.25 -12.94
N PRO A 5 -37.07 32.11 -12.27
CA PRO A 5 -38.39 31.46 -12.35
C PRO A 5 -39.51 32.26 -11.67
N SER A 6 -39.20 33.14 -10.72
CA SER A 6 -40.22 33.94 -10.00
C SER A 6 -40.58 35.25 -10.68
N CYS A 7 -39.61 36.00 -11.22
CA CYS A 7 -39.85 37.33 -11.79
C CYS A 7 -39.49 37.44 -13.28
N ASN A 8 -39.03 36.34 -13.90
CA ASN A 8 -38.65 36.24 -15.32
C ASN A 8 -37.65 37.29 -15.82
N THR A 9 -36.95 37.99 -14.91
CA THR A 9 -35.88 38.92 -15.29
C THR A 9 -34.62 38.13 -15.62
N GLU A 10 -33.92 38.58 -16.66
CA GLU A 10 -32.58 38.11 -16.97
C GLU A 10 -31.61 38.75 -15.97
N TYR A 11 -30.85 37.92 -15.24
CA TYR A 11 -29.84 38.40 -14.30
C TYR A 11 -28.67 37.42 -14.29
N ASP A 12 -27.46 37.96 -14.24
CA ASP A 12 -26.22 37.20 -14.09
C ASP A 12 -25.55 37.71 -12.80
N ASN A 13 -25.87 37.06 -11.68
CA ASN A 13 -25.36 37.45 -10.36
C ASN A 13 -24.60 36.26 -9.76
N PRO A 14 -23.31 36.42 -9.40
CA PRO A 14 -22.51 35.36 -8.77
C PRO A 14 -23.08 34.85 -7.45
N ASN A 15 -23.95 35.63 -6.79
CA ASN A 15 -24.53 35.27 -5.50
C ASN A 15 -25.87 34.51 -5.63
N GLY A 16 -26.40 34.29 -6.83
CA GLY A 16 -27.66 33.56 -7.06
C GLY A 16 -28.93 34.29 -6.60
N ILE A 17 -28.81 35.44 -5.92
CA ILE A 17 -29.93 36.23 -5.40
C ILE A 17 -30.42 37.19 -6.49
N CYS A 18 -31.68 37.05 -6.88
CA CYS A 18 -32.32 37.97 -7.81
C CYS A 18 -32.63 39.30 -7.07
N PRO A 19 -32.12 40.46 -7.54
CA PRO A 19 -32.28 41.74 -6.87
C PRO A 19 -33.72 42.28 -6.87
N ASN A 20 -34.63 41.69 -7.66
CA ASN A 20 -35.98 42.22 -7.85
C ASN A 20 -37.06 41.52 -6.99
N CYS A 21 -36.87 40.24 -6.63
CA CYS A 21 -37.93 39.46 -5.97
C CYS A 21 -37.68 39.18 -4.49
N SER A 22 -36.55 39.60 -3.91
CA SER A 22 -36.15 39.46 -2.49
C SER A 22 -36.56 38.14 -1.82
N SER A 23 -36.72 37.08 -2.60
CA SER A 23 -37.00 35.74 -2.15
C SER A 23 -35.64 35.09 -2.08
N SER A 24 -35.03 35.18 -0.91
CA SER A 24 -33.94 34.31 -0.57
C SER A 24 -34.52 32.89 -0.53
N SER A 25 -34.42 32.15 -1.64
CA SER A 25 -34.19 30.73 -1.47
C SER A 25 -32.76 30.62 -0.94
N GLU A 26 -32.62 30.81 0.37
CA GLU A 26 -31.49 30.31 1.14
C GLU A 26 -31.48 28.78 0.95
N ALA A 27 -30.98 28.34 -0.20
CA ALA A 27 -30.45 27.01 -0.32
C ALA A 27 -29.22 27.02 0.61
N GLU A 28 -29.44 26.68 1.88
CA GLU A 28 -28.38 26.35 2.82
C GLU A 28 -27.51 25.27 2.16
N PHE A 29 -26.40 25.67 1.54
CA PHE A 29 -25.37 24.75 1.09
C PHE A 29 -24.82 24.06 2.33
N LYS A 30 -25.34 22.87 2.62
CA LYS A 30 -24.98 22.08 3.79
C LYS A 30 -23.60 21.46 3.58
N TYR A 31 -22.56 22.26 3.82
CA TYR A 31 -21.16 21.83 3.79
C TYR A 31 -21.01 20.60 4.70
N ASP A 32 -20.58 19.48 4.11
CA ASP A 32 -20.28 18.29 4.89
C ASP A 32 -18.97 18.49 5.64
N LYS A 33 -18.88 17.97 6.87
CA LYS A 33 -17.67 18.10 7.68
C LYS A 33 -16.63 17.10 7.18
N GLU A 34 -15.37 17.51 7.15
CA GLU A 34 -14.26 16.58 6.96
C GLU A 34 -14.14 15.64 8.17
N ALA A 35 -13.90 14.36 7.90
CA ALA A 35 -13.71 13.34 8.90
C ALA A 35 -12.44 12.56 8.61
N PHE A 36 -11.69 12.25 9.67
CA PHE A 36 -10.41 11.58 9.58
C PHE A 36 -10.60 10.10 9.20
N LEU A 37 -9.89 9.66 8.16
CA LEU A 37 -9.90 8.27 7.70
C LEU A 37 -8.72 7.51 8.31
N MET A 38 -7.49 7.89 7.94
CA MET A 38 -6.25 7.25 8.38
C MET A 38 -5.03 8.13 8.08
N SER A 39 -3.87 7.72 8.61
CA SER A 39 -2.57 8.34 8.31
C SER A 39 -1.69 7.37 7.55
N VAL A 40 -0.99 7.88 6.55
CA VAL A 40 -0.03 7.12 5.73
C VAL A 40 1.36 7.77 5.82
N PRO A 41 2.46 7.01 5.66
CA PRO A 41 3.82 7.49 5.80
C PRO A 41 4.28 8.37 4.63
N ASP A 42 3.88 8.03 3.40
CA ASP A 42 4.37 8.67 2.18
C ASP A 42 3.26 8.95 1.14
N ASP A 43 3.64 9.65 0.07
CA ASP A 43 2.72 10.08 -0.98
C ASP A 43 2.27 8.93 -1.89
N MET A 44 3.06 7.86 -2.03
CA MET A 44 2.69 6.72 -2.87
C MET A 44 1.49 5.99 -2.27
N GLU A 45 1.56 5.63 -0.99
CA GLU A 45 0.43 5.02 -0.28
C GLU A 45 -0.81 5.92 -0.31
N ALA A 46 -0.63 7.24 -0.12
CA ALA A 46 -1.73 8.20 -0.20
C ALA A 46 -2.40 8.22 -1.58
N ASN A 47 -1.63 8.13 -2.66
CA ASN A 47 -2.14 8.15 -4.03
C ASN A 47 -2.83 6.83 -4.42
N ILE A 48 -2.38 5.69 -3.89
CA ILE A 48 -3.05 4.39 -4.06
C ILE A 48 -4.45 4.45 -3.43
N ILE A 49 -4.54 4.91 -2.18
CA ILE A 49 -5.82 5.05 -1.46
C ILE A 49 -6.72 6.10 -2.15
N GLU A 50 -6.14 7.20 -2.62
CA GLU A 50 -6.88 8.21 -3.40
C GLU A 50 -7.51 7.60 -4.65
N SER A 51 -6.73 6.84 -5.42
CA SER A 51 -7.20 6.20 -6.66
C SER A 51 -8.30 5.18 -6.38
N LEU A 52 -8.14 4.38 -5.31
CA LEU A 52 -9.15 3.44 -4.85
C LEU A 52 -10.45 4.17 -4.50
N LEU A 53 -10.41 5.15 -3.60
CA LEU A 53 -11.59 5.87 -3.16
C LEU A 53 -12.26 6.67 -4.29
N GLN A 54 -11.46 7.24 -5.20
CA GLN A 54 -11.95 7.95 -6.37
C GLN A 54 -12.73 7.05 -7.32
N SER A 55 -12.36 5.77 -7.45
CA SER A 55 -13.13 4.79 -8.24
C SER A 55 -14.54 4.51 -7.69
N TYR A 56 -14.78 4.83 -6.41
CA TYR A 56 -16.08 4.71 -5.74
C TYR A 56 -16.80 6.05 -5.53
N ASP A 57 -16.36 7.11 -6.24
CA ASP A 57 -16.84 8.49 -6.14
C ASP A 57 -16.70 9.09 -4.73
N ILE A 58 -15.67 8.69 -3.98
CA ILE A 58 -15.37 9.22 -2.65
C ILE A 58 -14.20 10.20 -2.75
N PRO A 59 -14.42 11.52 -2.54
CA PRO A 59 -13.33 12.49 -2.56
C PRO A 59 -12.43 12.34 -1.33
N LEU A 60 -11.13 12.46 -1.55
CA LEU A 60 -10.09 12.36 -0.52
C LEU A 60 -9.37 13.70 -0.37
N LEU A 61 -9.16 14.14 0.87
CA LEU A 61 -8.38 15.33 1.20
C LEU A 61 -7.08 14.91 1.91
N LYS A 62 -5.94 15.25 1.29
CA LYS A 62 -4.59 14.97 1.81
C LYS A 62 -4.06 16.17 2.60
N LYS A 63 -3.73 15.98 3.88
CA LYS A 63 -3.06 17.00 4.72
C LYS A 63 -1.67 16.54 5.09
N TYR A 64 -0.66 17.22 4.55
CA TYR A 64 0.74 16.94 4.86
C TYR A 64 1.09 17.45 6.26
N ARG A 65 1.73 16.61 7.07
CA ARG A 65 2.16 16.99 8.41
C ARG A 65 3.42 17.85 8.37
N LYS A 66 3.55 18.77 9.35
CA LYS A 66 4.75 19.60 9.58
C LYS A 66 5.20 20.32 8.30
N SER A 67 6.49 20.28 7.99
CA SER A 67 7.10 20.79 6.74
C SER A 67 6.89 19.85 5.54
N GLY A 68 6.08 18.80 5.66
CA GLY A 68 5.89 17.80 4.62
C GLY A 68 5.32 18.36 3.33
N GLY A 69 4.45 19.38 3.40
CA GLY A 69 3.92 20.04 2.19
C GLY A 69 4.99 20.85 1.47
N TYR A 70 5.83 21.56 2.22
CA TYR A 70 6.99 22.28 1.65
C TYR A 70 8.00 21.32 1.03
N MET A 71 8.30 20.21 1.71
CA MET A 71 9.21 19.18 1.22
C MET A 71 8.71 18.54 -0.07
N LYS A 72 7.41 18.27 -0.17
CA LYS A 72 6.80 17.76 -1.41
C LYS A 72 6.98 18.73 -2.57
N ILE A 73 6.79 20.03 -2.36
CA ILE A 73 6.95 21.04 -3.42
C ILE A 73 8.43 21.16 -3.84
N TYR A 74 9.35 21.14 -2.87
CA TYR A 74 10.78 21.35 -3.15
C TYR A 74 11.49 20.10 -3.69
N MET A 75 11.21 18.92 -3.13
CA MET A 75 11.90 17.65 -3.45
C MET A 75 11.03 16.67 -4.24
N GLY A 76 9.75 16.99 -4.48
CA GLY A 76 8.79 16.08 -5.11
C GLY A 76 8.25 14.98 -4.20
N MET A 77 8.81 14.81 -3.00
CA MET A 77 8.51 13.69 -2.09
C MET A 77 8.46 14.15 -0.63
N SER A 78 7.74 13.41 0.22
CA SER A 78 7.62 13.72 1.64
C SER A 78 7.37 12.46 2.48
N ASN A 79 8.19 12.26 3.50
CA ASN A 79 8.10 11.13 4.45
C ASN A 79 7.66 11.58 5.85
N PHE A 80 7.09 12.79 5.98
CA PHE A 80 6.64 13.33 7.26
C PHE A 80 5.26 12.81 7.70
N GLY A 81 4.64 11.95 6.90
CA GLY A 81 3.29 11.46 7.07
C GLY A 81 2.22 12.39 6.50
N ILE A 82 1.16 11.78 6.00
CA ILE A 82 0.01 12.45 5.37
C ILE A 82 -1.25 11.95 6.06
N ASP A 83 -2.08 12.89 6.49
CA ASP A 83 -3.40 12.59 7.05
C ASP A 83 -4.46 12.66 5.97
N LEU A 84 -5.24 11.58 5.85
CA LEU A 84 -6.28 11.42 4.86
C LEU A 84 -7.65 11.70 5.49
N TYR A 85 -8.41 12.57 4.84
CA TYR A 85 -9.75 12.97 5.26
C TYR A 85 -10.78 12.72 4.16
N VAL A 86 -11.99 12.37 4.56
CA VAL A 86 -13.13 12.14 3.68
C VAL A 86 -14.36 12.89 4.22
N PRO A 87 -15.40 13.15 3.41
CA PRO A 87 -16.64 13.70 3.91
C PRO A 87 -17.26 12.79 4.99
N SER A 88 -17.80 13.37 6.06
CA SER A 88 -18.33 12.62 7.21
C SER A 88 -19.39 11.59 6.79
N ARG A 89 -20.19 11.89 5.77
CA ARG A 89 -21.22 10.97 5.25
C ARG A 89 -20.65 9.71 4.59
N LEU A 90 -19.41 9.77 4.10
CA LEU A 90 -18.76 8.70 3.34
C LEU A 90 -17.68 7.97 4.16
N LEU A 91 -17.47 8.37 5.42
CA LEU A 91 -16.42 7.81 6.27
C LEU A 91 -16.58 6.30 6.48
N GLU A 92 -17.81 5.81 6.70
CA GLU A 92 -18.06 4.39 6.92
C GLU A 92 -17.72 3.58 5.66
N LYS A 93 -18.22 4.01 4.50
CA LYS A 93 -17.92 3.40 3.21
C LYS A 93 -16.42 3.40 2.89
N ALA A 94 -15.74 4.52 3.13
CA ALA A 94 -14.30 4.63 2.90
C ALA A 94 -13.50 3.67 3.79
N LYS A 95 -13.89 3.50 5.06
CA LYS A 95 -13.25 2.55 6.00
C LYS A 95 -13.46 1.09 5.61
N GLU A 96 -14.60 0.75 5.04
CA GLU A 96 -14.89 -0.60 4.58
C GLU A 96 -14.00 -0.94 3.38
N LEU A 97 -13.94 -0.05 2.39
CA LEU A 97 -13.12 -0.23 1.18
C LEU A 97 -11.61 -0.34 1.48
N THR A 98 -11.10 0.47 2.39
CA THR A 98 -9.66 0.42 2.72
C THR A 98 -9.28 -0.80 3.55
N LYS A 99 -10.19 -1.40 4.32
CA LYS A 99 -9.88 -2.62 5.08
C LYS A 99 -9.75 -3.84 4.19
N ASP A 100 -10.64 -3.98 3.22
CA ASP A 100 -10.71 -5.17 2.37
C ASP A 100 -9.46 -5.29 1.48
N GLN A 101 -9.07 -4.18 0.83
CA GLN A 101 -7.91 -4.13 -0.07
C GLN A 101 -6.57 -4.27 0.67
N VAL A 102 -6.43 -3.63 1.84
CA VAL A 102 -5.17 -3.72 2.62
C VAL A 102 -4.98 -5.13 3.18
N TYR A 103 -6.06 -5.85 3.50
CA TYR A 103 -5.95 -7.21 4.01
C TYR A 103 -5.46 -8.18 2.94
N ASP A 104 -6.02 -8.13 1.73
CA ASP A 104 -5.59 -9.01 0.63
C ASP A 104 -4.14 -8.73 0.21
N GLU A 105 -3.76 -7.45 0.08
CA GLU A 105 -2.41 -7.08 -0.38
C GLU A 105 -1.31 -7.46 0.63
N VAL A 106 -1.59 -7.32 1.94
CA VAL A 106 -0.65 -7.74 3.01
C VAL A 106 -0.51 -9.26 3.05
N VAL A 107 -1.61 -10.02 2.89
CA VAL A 107 -1.56 -11.49 2.88
C VAL A 107 -0.78 -12.00 1.67
N GLU A 108 -1.01 -11.46 0.47
CA GLU A 108 -0.25 -11.83 -0.72
C GLU A 108 1.25 -11.51 -0.57
N ALA A 109 1.59 -10.32 -0.05
CA ALA A 109 2.98 -9.92 0.16
C ALA A 109 3.70 -10.80 1.21
N GLU A 110 3.02 -11.17 2.30
CA GLU A 110 3.56 -12.09 3.31
C GLU A 110 3.78 -13.50 2.72
N GLU A 111 2.83 -14.00 1.94
CA GLU A 111 2.97 -15.29 1.25
C GLU A 111 4.15 -15.30 0.27
N ASP A 112 4.33 -14.24 -0.51
CA ASP A 112 5.43 -14.18 -1.47
C ASP A 112 6.79 -14.05 -0.78
N MET A 113 6.87 -13.26 0.30
CA MET A 113 8.07 -13.19 1.15
C MET A 113 8.44 -14.55 1.73
N THR A 114 7.47 -15.30 2.26
CA THR A 114 7.72 -16.65 2.81
C THR A 114 8.17 -17.65 1.74
N LYS A 115 7.55 -17.63 0.55
CA LYS A 115 7.96 -18.46 -0.59
C LYS A 115 9.39 -18.15 -1.03
N LEU A 116 9.77 -16.88 -1.12
CA LEU A 116 11.13 -16.46 -1.48
C LEU A 116 12.16 -16.90 -0.44
N GLU A 117 11.82 -16.80 0.85
CA GLU A 117 12.70 -17.19 1.94
C GLU A 117 12.91 -18.72 1.99
N ASP A 118 11.85 -19.49 1.74
CA ASP A 118 11.91 -20.94 1.57
C ASP A 118 12.75 -21.36 0.37
N ASP A 119 12.58 -20.70 -0.79
CA ASP A 119 13.37 -20.96 -2.00
C ASP A 119 14.85 -20.64 -1.80
N TYR A 120 15.17 -19.53 -1.13
CA TYR A 120 16.53 -19.17 -0.77
C TYR A 120 17.17 -20.22 0.16
N ASN A 121 16.44 -20.64 1.19
CA ASN A 121 16.91 -21.63 2.16
C ASN A 121 17.09 -23.02 1.54
N ARG A 122 16.19 -23.44 0.65
CA ARG A 122 16.29 -24.70 -0.11
C ARG A 122 17.56 -24.71 -0.96
N LYS A 123 17.84 -23.62 -1.70
CA LYS A 123 19.01 -23.51 -2.57
C LYS A 123 20.32 -23.54 -1.78
N ARG A 124 20.37 -22.89 -0.62
CA ARG A 124 21.52 -22.93 0.29
C ARG A 124 21.73 -24.33 0.85
N ARG A 125 20.67 -25.00 1.33
CA ARG A 125 20.76 -26.34 1.92
C ARG A 125 21.26 -27.36 0.90
N VAL A 126 20.73 -27.36 -0.32
CA VAL A 126 21.17 -28.28 -1.39
C VAL A 126 22.64 -28.05 -1.75
N ARG A 127 23.08 -26.78 -1.90
CA ARG A 127 24.48 -26.46 -2.19
C ARG A 127 25.43 -26.90 -1.07
N THR A 128 25.05 -26.69 0.19
CA THR A 128 25.86 -27.14 1.35
C THR A 128 25.94 -28.67 1.40
N TRP A 129 24.84 -29.37 1.18
CA TRP A 129 24.81 -30.84 1.17
C TRP A 129 25.60 -31.44 0.00
N ILE A 130 25.58 -30.83 -1.19
CA ILE A 130 26.40 -31.26 -2.34
C ILE A 130 27.90 -31.11 -2.04
N LEU A 131 28.33 -29.97 -1.46
CA LEU A 131 29.73 -29.76 -1.10
C LEU A 131 30.19 -30.73 0.01
N LEU A 132 29.33 -31.00 0.99
CA LEU A 132 29.59 -31.94 2.08
C LEU A 132 29.72 -33.37 1.53
N LEU A 133 28.80 -33.80 0.66
CA LEU A 133 28.89 -35.09 -0.05
C LEU A 133 30.18 -35.19 -0.88
N LEU A 134 30.50 -34.17 -1.67
CA LEU A 134 31.67 -34.17 -2.57
C LEU A 134 32.99 -34.26 -1.79
N PHE A 135 33.08 -33.65 -0.60
CA PHE A 135 34.30 -33.66 0.21
C PHE A 135 34.42 -34.90 1.11
N PHE A 136 33.31 -35.38 1.66
CA PHE A 136 33.31 -36.52 2.58
C PHE A 136 33.28 -37.89 1.87
N ILE A 137 32.61 -38.03 0.73
CA ILE A 137 32.58 -39.29 -0.04
C ILE A 137 34.00 -39.81 -0.39
N PRO A 138 34.90 -39.02 -1.02
CA PRO A 138 36.21 -39.53 -1.41
C PRO A 138 37.08 -39.90 -0.20
N GLY A 139 36.94 -39.16 0.92
CA GLY A 139 37.62 -39.50 2.18
C GLY A 139 37.12 -40.82 2.78
N ILE A 140 35.80 -41.02 2.83
CA ILE A 140 35.19 -42.26 3.33
C ILE A 140 35.53 -43.44 2.42
N ALA A 141 35.44 -43.28 1.10
CA ALA A 141 35.79 -44.31 0.14
C ALA A 141 37.28 -44.71 0.26
N GLY A 142 38.18 -43.73 0.37
CA GLY A 142 39.61 -43.97 0.57
C GLY A 142 39.91 -44.70 1.89
N ALA A 143 39.25 -44.32 2.98
CA ALA A 143 39.38 -44.98 4.28
C ALA A 143 38.90 -46.44 4.23
N LEU A 144 37.78 -46.72 3.57
CA LEU A 144 37.26 -48.08 3.40
C LEU A 144 38.20 -48.96 2.57
N ILE A 145 38.73 -48.42 1.46
CA ILE A 145 39.70 -49.14 0.61
C ILE A 145 40.98 -49.46 1.40
N SER A 146 41.48 -48.48 2.15
CA SER A 146 42.65 -48.64 3.02
C SER A 146 42.41 -49.71 4.10
N PHE A 147 41.23 -49.70 4.73
CA PHE A 147 40.84 -50.67 5.75
C PHE A 147 40.75 -52.10 5.20
N VAL A 148 40.15 -52.29 4.02
CA VAL A 148 40.07 -53.60 3.34
C VAL A 148 41.46 -54.10 2.96
N TYR A 149 42.35 -53.23 2.48
CA TYR A 149 43.73 -53.59 2.17
C TYR A 149 44.49 -54.07 3.43
N LEU A 150 44.28 -53.40 4.56
CA LEU A 150 44.89 -53.78 5.85
C LEU A 150 44.40 -55.16 6.31
N ILE A 151 43.10 -55.44 6.18
CA ILE A 151 42.52 -56.76 6.50
C ILE A 151 43.09 -57.85 5.59
N MET A 152 43.15 -57.63 4.27
CA MET A 152 43.71 -58.62 3.35
C MET A 152 45.19 -58.89 3.62
N ARG A 153 45.97 -57.84 3.93
CA ARG A 153 47.37 -57.99 4.33
C ARG A 153 47.54 -58.82 5.61
N PHE A 154 46.62 -58.70 6.57
CA PHE A 154 46.65 -59.45 7.83
C PHE A 154 46.23 -60.92 7.68
N ILE A 155 45.41 -61.24 6.67
CA ILE A 155 44.95 -62.62 6.42
C ILE A 155 45.95 -63.41 5.55
N VAL A 156 46.66 -62.74 4.64
CA VAL A 156 47.55 -63.39 3.66
C VAL A 156 49.03 -63.38 4.07
N GLY A 157 49.43 -62.58 5.07
CA GLY A 157 50.78 -62.54 5.64
C GLY A 157 50.83 -63.22 7.01
#